data_AF-A0A8T4VA82-F1
#
_entry.id   AF-A0A8T4VA82-F1
#
_cell.length_a   1.000
_cell.length_b   1.000
_cell.length_c   1.000
_cell.angle_alpha   90.00
_cell.angle_beta   90.00
_cell.angle_gamma   90.00
#
_symmetry.space_group_name_H-M   'P 1'
#
loop_
_entity.id
_entity.type
_entity.pdbx_description
1 polymer ?
#
loop_
_entity_poly.entity_id
_entity_poly.type
_entity_poly.pdbx_seq_one_letter_code
_entity_poly.pdbx_strand_id
1 'polypeptide(L)'
;MMTKANYSFDMLWTLRYLEDLEKFLNNSQLFMAKATIQRVKETLETYGRQGFESNFEKIRMIEYALENNQDPRDLITSLKEDINKRMKLI
;
A
#
# COMPACT_ATOMS: atom_id res chain seq x y z
N MET A 1 7.68 -20.43 -9.36
CA MET A 1 7.99 -19.08 -9.87
C MET A 1 6.71 -18.28 -9.95
N MET A 2 6.68 -17.08 -9.37
CA MET A 2 5.56 -16.16 -9.53
C MET A 2 5.67 -15.50 -10.91
N THR A 3 4.57 -15.39 -11.66
CA THR A 3 4.60 -14.84 -13.02
C THR A 3 4.53 -13.32 -12.99
N LYS A 4 5.12 -12.67 -13.99
CA LYS A 4 5.04 -11.22 -14.22
C LYS A 4 3.59 -10.70 -14.26
N ALA A 5 2.67 -11.53 -14.76
CA ALA A 5 1.23 -11.24 -14.82
C ALA A 5 0.60 -11.18 -13.42
N ASN A 6 0.92 -12.12 -12.52
CA ASN A 6 0.42 -12.12 -11.15
C ASN A 6 0.91 -10.88 -10.38
N TYR A 7 2.19 -10.53 -10.53
CA TYR A 7 2.76 -9.32 -9.93
C TYR A 7 2.01 -8.06 -10.37
N SER A 8 1.80 -7.90 -11.68
CA SER A 8 1.18 -6.69 -12.24
C SER A 8 -0.27 -6.54 -11.77
N PHE A 9 -1.00 -7.65 -11.71
CA PHE A 9 -2.36 -7.70 -11.17
C PHE A 9 -2.40 -7.30 -9.69
N ASP A 10 -1.53 -7.89 -8.86
CA ASP A 10 -1.50 -7.60 -7.43
C ASP A 10 -1.13 -6.13 -7.14
N MET A 11 -0.22 -5.54 -7.92
CA MET A 11 0.12 -4.12 -7.78
C MET A 11 -1.02 -3.19 -8.21
N LEU A 12 -1.76 -3.52 -9.27
CA LEU A 12 -2.96 -2.77 -9.66
C LEU A 12 -4.01 -2.75 -8.55
N TRP A 13 -4.26 -3.91 -7.94
CA TRP A 13 -5.17 -3.99 -6.79
C TRP A 13 -4.62 -3.26 -5.56
N THR A 14 -3.31 -3.31 -5.34
CA THR A 14 -2.66 -2.56 -4.26
C THR A 14 -2.89 -1.05 -4.44
N LEU A 15 -2.71 -0.52 -5.65
CA LEU A 15 -3.01 0.89 -5.94
C LEU A 15 -4.48 1.22 -5.68
N ARG A 16 -5.40 0.34 -6.07
CA ARG A 16 -6.83 0.51 -5.81
C ARG A 16 -7.14 0.54 -4.31
N TYR A 17 -6.52 -0.33 -3.52
CA TYR A 17 -6.66 -0.32 -2.07
C TYR A 17 -6.10 0.97 -1.45
N LEU A 18 -5.01 1.53 -1.98
CA LEU A 18 -4.49 2.81 -1.52
C LEU A 18 -5.45 3.97 -1.84
N GLU A 19 -6.14 3.96 -2.98
CA GLU A 19 -7.22 4.93 -3.27
C GLU A 19 -8.39 4.80 -2.30
N ASP A 20 -8.81 3.56 -1.99
CA ASP A 20 -9.91 3.33 -1.05
C ASP A 20 -9.51 3.71 0.38
N LEU A 21 -8.25 3.50 0.77
CA LEU A 21 -7.71 3.98 2.03
C LEU A 21 -7.85 5.50 2.16
N GLU A 22 -7.48 6.28 1.14
CA GLU A 22 -7.66 7.74 1.14
C GLU A 22 -9.14 8.13 1.32
N LYS A 23 -10.07 7.44 0.65
CA LYS A 23 -11.51 7.67 0.81
C LYS A 23 -11.97 7.36 2.24
N PHE A 24 -11.50 6.27 2.84
CA PHE A 24 -11.87 5.90 4.20
C PHE A 24 -11.33 6.91 5.21
N LEU A 25 -10.12 7.42 5.03
CA LEU A 25 -9.56 8.49 5.86
C LEU A 25 -10.37 9.79 5.74
N ASN A 26 -10.77 10.17 4.52
CA ASN A 26 -11.58 11.36 4.28
C ASN A 26 -12.99 11.27 4.88
N ASN A 27 -13.55 10.06 4.96
CA ASN A 27 -14.86 9.79 5.57
C ASN A 27 -14.77 9.42 7.05
N SER A 28 -13.59 9.54 7.67
CA SER A 28 -13.34 9.13 9.07
C SER A 28 -13.71 7.67 9.39
N GLN A 29 -13.67 6.78 8.38
CA GLN A 29 -13.98 5.36 8.51
C GLN A 29 -12.74 4.57 8.94
N LEU A 30 -12.27 4.79 10.18
CA LEU A 30 -11.01 4.25 10.69
C LEU A 30 -10.94 2.72 10.67
N PHE A 31 -12.04 2.02 10.95
CA PHE A 31 -12.09 0.56 10.86
C PHE A 31 -11.79 0.06 9.44
N MET A 32 -12.42 0.68 8.43
CA MET A 32 -12.21 0.35 7.03
C MET A 32 -10.79 0.70 6.58
N ALA A 33 -10.24 1.83 7.05
CA ALA A 33 -8.86 2.22 6.79
C ALA A 33 -7.86 1.17 7.31
N LYS A 34 -8.01 0.74 8.57
CA LYS A 34 -7.15 -0.30 9.17
C LYS A 34 -7.24 -1.64 8.43
N ALA A 35 -8.45 -2.08 8.09
CA ALA A 35 -8.65 -3.31 7.32
C ALA A 35 -7.99 -3.24 5.93
N THR A 36 -8.01 -2.06 5.31
CA THR A 36 -7.40 -1.83 4.00
C THR A 36 -5.88 -1.82 4.07
N ILE A 37 -5.30 -1.21 5.11
CA ILE A 37 -3.86 -1.26 5.38
C ILE A 37 -3.38 -2.71 5.51
N GLN A 38 -4.12 -3.55 6.24
CA GLN A 38 -3.76 -4.95 6.43
C GLN A 38 -3.68 -5.72 5.09
N ARG A 39 -4.63 -5.50 4.17
CA ARG A 39 -4.61 -6.11 2.83
C ARG A 39 -3.41 -5.65 1.99
N VAL A 40 -3.12 -4.35 2.01
CA VAL A 40 -1.95 -3.78 1.33
C VAL A 40 -0.67 -4.38 1.90
N LYS A 41 -0.59 -4.50 3.23
CA LYS A 41 0.57 -5.06 3.94
C LYS A 41 0.82 -6.52 3.55
N GLU A 42 -0.21 -7.37 3.51
CA GLU A 42 -0.09 -8.77 3.07
C GLU A 42 0.43 -8.89 1.63
N THR A 43 -0.08 -8.05 0.74
CA THR A 43 0.37 -8.01 -0.65
C THR A 43 1.84 -7.58 -0.71
N LEU A 44 2.18 -6.47 -0.07
CA LEU A 44 3.55 -5.95 -0.07
C LEU A 44 4.54 -6.82 0.70
N GLU A 45 4.11 -7.62 1.69
CA GLU A 45 4.98 -8.60 2.36
C GLU A 45 5.42 -9.70 1.40
N THR A 46 4.48 -10.20 0.59
CA THR A 46 4.71 -11.24 -0.42
C THR A 46 5.81 -10.81 -1.40
N TYR A 47 5.80 -9.54 -1.78
CA TYR A 47 6.77 -8.95 -2.72
C TYR A 47 7.99 -8.32 -2.02
N GLY A 48 7.88 -7.93 -0.74
CA GLY A 48 8.91 -7.29 0.06
C GLY A 48 10.19 -8.11 0.09
N ARG A 49 10.04 -9.42 0.30
CA ARG A 49 11.12 -10.42 0.29
C ARG A 49 11.85 -10.57 -1.06
N GLN A 50 11.34 -9.93 -2.12
CA GLN A 50 11.87 -9.97 -3.49
C GLN A 50 12.37 -8.58 -3.95
N GLY A 51 12.71 -7.69 -3.01
CA GLY A 51 13.28 -6.37 -3.28
C GLY A 51 12.29 -5.22 -3.24
N PHE A 52 11.17 -5.36 -2.52
CA PHE A 52 10.18 -4.28 -2.27
C PHE A 52 10.19 -3.84 -0.79
N GLU A 53 11.29 -4.06 -0.07
CA GLU A 53 11.41 -3.74 1.35
C GLU A 53 11.02 -2.28 1.65
N SER A 54 11.37 -1.33 0.78
CA SER A 54 10.98 0.08 0.93
C SER A 54 9.46 0.30 0.93
N ASN A 55 8.73 -0.41 0.08
CA ASN A 55 7.27 -0.28 -0.01
C ASN A 55 6.59 -0.94 1.20
N PHE A 56 7.14 -2.07 1.66
CA PHE A 56 6.67 -2.75 2.86
C PHE A 56 6.88 -1.89 4.11
N GLU A 57 8.04 -1.25 4.25
CA GLU A 57 8.28 -0.33 5.37
C GLU A 57 7.39 0.92 5.29
N LYS A 58 7.12 1.46 4.10
CA LYS A 58 6.16 2.57 3.95
C LYS A 58 4.74 2.23 4.41
N ILE A 59 4.22 1.04 4.11
CA ILE A 59 2.88 0.65 4.61
C ILE A 59 2.87 0.48 6.13
N ARG A 60 3.97 0.04 6.75
CA ARG A 60 4.12 0.02 8.21
C ARG A 60 4.18 1.42 8.82
N MET A 61 4.84 2.37 8.15
CA MET A 61 4.81 3.78 8.58
C MET A 61 3.41 4.39 8.48
N ILE A 62 2.63 4.04 7.45
CA ILE A 62 1.23 4.45 7.30
C ILE A 62 0.38 3.89 8.46
N GLU A 63 0.56 2.60 8.78
CA GLU A 63 -0.10 1.95 9.92
C GLU A 63 0.24 2.65 11.24
N TYR A 64 1.53 2.88 11.49
CA TYR A 64 2.01 3.58 12.68
C TYR A 64 1.44 5.01 12.78
N ALA A 65 1.46 5.78 11.70
CA ALA A 65 0.90 7.13 11.69
C ALA A 65 -0.59 7.11 12.04
N LEU A 66 -1.37 6.18 11.45
CA LEU A 66 -2.80 6.04 11.74
C LEU A 66 -3.06 5.67 13.21
N GLU A 67 -2.26 4.78 13.80
CA GLU A 67 -2.38 4.39 15.21
C GLU A 67 -2.04 5.53 16.19
N ASN A 68 -1.20 6.46 15.77
CA ASN A 68 -0.78 7.62 16.56
C ASN A 68 -1.57 8.90 16.22
N ASN A 69 -2.69 8.79 15.51
CA ASN A 69 -3.52 9.92 15.06
C ASN A 69 -2.76 10.98 14.23
N GLN A 70 -1.73 10.56 13.51
CA GLN A 70 -1.01 11.37 12.54
C GLN A 70 -1.63 11.22 11.15
N ASP A 71 -1.49 12.22 10.29
CA ASP A 71 -1.98 12.15 8.91
C ASP A 71 -1.02 11.32 8.03
N PRO A 72 -1.44 10.16 7.50
CA PRO A 72 -0.57 9.32 6.67
C PRO A 72 -0.63 9.65 5.18
N ARG A 73 -1.38 10.68 4.74
CA ARG A 73 -1.64 10.93 3.30
C ARG A 73 -0.40 11.15 2.44
N ASP A 74 0.63 11.80 2.97
CA ASP A 74 1.89 11.99 2.25
C ASP A 74 2.61 10.64 2.02
N LEU A 75 2.58 9.76 3.01
CA LEU A 75 3.13 8.41 2.90
C LEU A 75 2.34 7.56 1.90
N ILE A 76 1.01 7.69 1.89
CA ILE A 76 0.13 6.99 0.93
C ILE A 76 0.44 7.46 -0.49
N THR A 77 0.56 8.76 -0.71
CA THR A 77 0.92 9.34 -2.02
C THR A 77 2.27 8.81 -2.50
N SER A 78 3.28 8.87 -1.62
CA SER A 78 4.62 8.39 -1.94
C SER A 78 4.66 6.89 -2.25
N LEU A 79 3.88 6.07 -1.54
CA LEU A 79 3.78 4.63 -1.82
C LEU A 79 3.12 4.35 -3.17
N LYS A 80 2.07 5.10 -3.54
CA LYS A 80 1.43 4.99 -4.86
C LYS A 80 2.42 5.34 -5.98
N GLU A 81 3.24 6.37 -5.80
CA GLU A 81 4.26 6.78 -6.77
C GLU A 81 5.31 5.68 -6.98
N ASP A 82 5.82 5.08 -5.90
CA ASP A 82 6.80 4.00 -5.97
C ASP A 82 6.27 2.76 -6.71
N ILE A 83 5.03 2.35 -6.40
CA ILE A 83 4.38 1.21 -7.06
C ILE A 83 4.19 1.51 -8.55
N ASN A 84 3.67 2.69 -8.90
CA ASN A 84 3.50 3.11 -10.29
C ASN A 84 4.84 3.15 -11.04
N LYS A 85 5.90 3.69 -10.43
CA LYS A 85 7.23 3.74 -11.04
C LYS A 85 7.74 2.33 -11.34
N ARG A 86 7.54 1.38 -10.43
CA ARG A 86 8.00 0.01 -10.61
C ARG A 86 7.20 -0.74 -11.66
N MET A 87 5.89 -0.56 -11.70
CA MET A 87 5.04 -1.13 -12.73
C MET A 87 5.44 -0.69 -14.15
N LYS A 88 5.96 0.54 -14.32
CA LYS A 88 6.47 1.01 -15.62
C LYS A 88 7.76 0.32 -16.08
N LEU A 89 8.50 -0.33 -15.17
CA LEU A 89 9.76 -1.01 -15.49
C LEU A 89 9.56 -2.49 -15.86
N ILE A 90 8.33 -2.98 -15.78
CA ILE A 90 7.96 -4.39 -15.90
C ILE A 90 7.18 -4.54 -17.20
#